data_AF-A0A2N2L8B7-F1
#
_entry.id   AF-A0A2N2L8B7-F1
#
_cell.length_a   1.000
_cell.length_b   1.000
_cell.length_c   1.000
_cell.angle_alpha   90.00
_cell.angle_beta   90.00
_cell.angle_gamma   90.00
#
_symmetry.space_group_name_H-M   'P 1'
#
loop_
_entity.id
_entity.type
_entity.pdbx_description
1 polymer ?
#
loop_
_entity_poly.entity_id
_entity_poly.type
_entity_poly.pdbx_seq_one_letter_code
_entity_poly.pdbx_strand_id
1 'polypeptide(L)'
;MTVEGVRVLGSADGRRAEILTDEALAFLAALHRTFEAERRRRLAARGERWLRLQAGERPGFLEATRSVRESDWRVVPPPAAL
;
A
#
# COMPACT_ATOMS: atom_id res chain seq x y z
N MET A 1 -2.47 22.20 -14.57
CA MET A 1 -3.53 21.17 -14.42
C MET A 1 -3.43 19.97 -15.37
N THR A 2 -2.26 19.61 -15.91
CA THR A 2 -2.10 18.27 -16.51
C THR A 2 -0.76 17.70 -16.08
N VAL A 3 -0.77 16.97 -14.95
CA VAL A 3 0.32 16.06 -14.60
C VAL A 3 0.24 14.86 -15.54
N GLU A 4 1.35 14.52 -16.18
CA GLU A 4 1.40 13.42 -17.15
C GLU A 4 0.93 12.09 -16.53
N GLY A 5 0.04 11.41 -17.26
CA GLY A 5 -0.52 10.13 -16.83
C GLY A 5 -1.58 10.22 -15.72
N VAL A 6 -1.99 11.43 -15.32
CA VAL A 6 -3.04 11.64 -14.32
C VAL A 6 -4.32 12.14 -14.97
N ARG A 7 -5.45 11.50 -14.64
CA ARG A 7 -6.79 11.96 -15.00
C ARG A 7 -7.63 12.10 -13.74
N VAL A 8 -8.07 13.31 -13.45
CA VAL A 8 -9.04 13.58 -12.39
C VAL A 8 -10.44 13.41 -12.98
N LEU A 9 -11.20 12.44 -12.47
CA LEU A 9 -12.54 12.09 -12.99
C LEU A 9 -13.66 12.94 -12.37
N GLY A 10 -13.45 13.47 -11.16
CA GLY A 10 -14.39 14.38 -10.50
C GLY A 10 -14.06 15.85 -10.75
N SER A 11 -14.97 16.74 -10.35
CA SER A 11 -14.67 18.18 -10.37
C SER A 11 -13.49 18.51 -9.45
N ALA A 12 -12.55 19.32 -9.92
CA ALA A 12 -11.37 19.75 -9.19
C ALA A 12 -11.44 21.23 -8.73
N ASP A 13 -12.65 21.78 -8.66
CA ASP A 13 -12.94 23.17 -8.35
C ASP A 13 -13.20 23.43 -6.84
N GLY A 14 -13.32 24.72 -6.50
CA GLY A 14 -13.55 25.17 -5.13
C GLY A 14 -12.49 24.66 -4.16
N ARG A 15 -12.91 24.15 -3.01
CA ARG A 15 -12.00 23.61 -1.99
C ARG A 15 -11.17 22.41 -2.45
N ARG A 16 -11.56 21.74 -3.54
CA ARG A 16 -10.77 20.60 -4.07
C ARG A 16 -9.52 21.07 -4.79
N ALA A 17 -9.53 22.29 -5.36
CA ALA A 17 -8.36 22.88 -5.99
C ALA A 17 -7.22 23.12 -4.98
N GLU A 18 -7.56 23.39 -3.72
CA GLU A 18 -6.59 23.56 -2.63
C GLU A 18 -5.87 22.25 -2.27
N ILE A 19 -6.48 21.09 -2.56
CA ILE A 19 -5.94 19.75 -2.25
C ILE A 19 -5.31 19.11 -3.48
N LEU A 20 -5.97 19.23 -4.63
CA LEU A 20 -5.55 18.66 -5.92
C LEU A 20 -4.66 19.65 -6.69
N THR A 21 -3.69 20.24 -5.99
CA THR A 21 -2.68 21.10 -6.63
C THR A 21 -1.82 20.28 -7.59
N ASP A 22 -1.16 20.95 -8.53
CA ASP A 22 -0.30 20.28 -9.50
C ASP A 22 0.85 19.52 -8.78
N GLU A 23 1.39 20.05 -7.68
CA GLU A 23 2.41 19.39 -6.85
C GLU A 23 1.86 18.13 -6.16
N ALA A 24 0.65 18.20 -5.59
CA ALA A 24 0.01 17.07 -4.95
C ALA A 24 -0.28 15.95 -5.97
N LEU A 25 -0.78 16.31 -7.15
CA LEU A 25 -1.03 15.36 -8.24
C LEU A 25 0.27 14.75 -8.77
N ALA A 26 1.36 15.54 -8.88
CA ALA A 26 2.67 15.04 -9.27
C ALA A 26 3.23 14.04 -8.26
N PHE A 27 3.08 14.33 -6.96
CA PHE A 27 3.46 13.44 -5.89
C PHE A 27 2.67 12.12 -5.90
N LEU A 28 1.34 12.20 -6.03
CA LEU A 28 0.48 11.02 -6.16
C LEU A 28 0.86 10.17 -7.39
N ALA A 29 1.16 10.80 -8.51
CA ALA A 29 1.61 10.12 -9.71
C ALA A 29 2.94 9.38 -9.48
N ALA A 30 3.89 9.99 -8.76
CA ALA A 30 5.15 9.36 -8.40
C ALA A 30 4.95 8.14 -7.48
N LEU A 31 4.09 8.26 -6.46
CA LEU A 31 3.72 7.13 -5.60
C LEU A 31 3.10 5.99 -6.40
N HIS A 32 2.13 6.31 -7.28
CA HIS A 32 1.47 5.30 -8.11
C HIS A 32 2.46 4.57 -9.01
N ARG A 33 3.32 5.31 -9.74
CA ARG A 33 4.35 4.71 -10.60
C ARG A 33 5.32 3.81 -9.82
N THR A 34 5.65 4.19 -8.59
CA THR A 34 6.60 3.45 -7.75
C THR A 34 5.98 2.17 -7.17
N PHE A 35 4.73 2.22 -6.71
CA PHE A 35 4.17 1.17 -5.86
C PHE A 35 3.03 0.36 -6.47
N GLU A 36 2.40 0.80 -7.58
CA GLU A 36 1.22 0.13 -8.12
C GLU A 36 1.50 -1.31 -8.58
N ALA A 37 2.65 -1.56 -9.21
CA ALA A 37 3.02 -2.90 -9.65
C ALA A 37 3.06 -3.90 -8.47
N GLU A 38 3.67 -3.48 -7.36
CA GLU A 38 3.74 -4.28 -6.14
C GLU A 38 2.36 -4.48 -5.49
N ARG A 39 1.52 -3.44 -5.49
CA ARG A 39 0.14 -3.54 -5.00
C ARG A 39 -0.64 -4.60 -5.77
N ARG A 40 -0.56 -4.60 -7.11
CA ARG A 40 -1.22 -5.61 -7.97
C ARG A 40 -0.68 -7.01 -7.72
N ARG A 41 0.64 -7.17 -7.58
CA ARG A 41 1.27 -8.46 -7.25
C ARG A 41 0.73 -9.03 -5.93
N ARG A 42 0.64 -8.20 -4.90
CA ARG A 42 0.10 -8.61 -3.59
C ARG A 42 -1.39 -8.99 -3.64
N LEU A 43 -2.19 -8.30 -4.45
CA LEU A 43 -3.60 -8.67 -4.65
C LEU A 43 -3.74 -10.02 -5.35
N ALA A 44 -2.92 -10.31 -6.36
CA ALA A 44 -2.88 -11.62 -6.99
C ALA A 44 -2.49 -12.73 -6.00
N ALA A 45 -1.42 -12.50 -5.22
CA ALA A 45 -0.97 -13.45 -4.18
C ALA A 45 -2.05 -13.71 -3.10
N ARG A 46 -2.92 -12.74 -2.80
CA ARG A 46 -4.09 -12.97 -1.92
C ARG A 46 -5.08 -13.95 -2.53
N GLY A 47 -5.33 -13.85 -3.83
CA GLY A 47 -6.18 -14.81 -4.56
C GLY A 47 -5.59 -16.22 -4.54
N GLU A 48 -4.29 -16.36 -4.79
CA GLU A 48 -3.59 -17.64 -4.71
C GLU A 48 -3.65 -18.24 -3.30
N ARG A 49 -3.43 -17.42 -2.27
CA ARG A 49 -3.57 -17.83 -0.87
C ARG A 49 -4.98 -18.30 -0.56
N TRP A 50 -6.00 -17.59 -1.05
CA TRP A 50 -7.39 -17.97 -0.87
C TRP A 50 -7.68 -19.37 -1.44
N LEU A 51 -7.24 -19.65 -2.68
CA LEU A 51 -7.43 -20.96 -3.31
C LEU A 51 -6.82 -22.09 -2.48
N ARG A 52 -5.62 -21.89 -1.90
CA ARG A 52 -5.00 -22.89 -1.03
C ARG A 52 -5.79 -23.14 0.26
N LEU A 53 -6.31 -22.08 0.87
CA LEU A 53 -7.15 -22.21 2.07
C LEU A 53 -8.44 -22.97 1.76
N GLN A 54 -9.06 -22.71 0.61
CA GLN A 54 -10.26 -23.44 0.17
C GLN A 54 -9.97 -24.91 -0.15
N ALA A 55 -8.75 -25.22 -0.61
CA ALA A 55 -8.29 -26.60 -0.81
C ALA A 55 -7.93 -27.35 0.49
N GLY A 56 -8.16 -26.73 1.66
CA GLY A 56 -7.97 -27.35 2.97
C GLY A 56 -6.69 -26.94 3.70
N GLU A 57 -5.84 -26.07 3.13
CA GLU A 57 -4.72 -25.48 3.89
C GLU A 57 -5.28 -24.71 5.10
N ARG A 58 -4.78 -24.99 6.30
CA ARG A 58 -5.16 -24.26 7.52
C ARG A 58 -4.11 -23.19 7.84
N PRO A 59 -4.50 -21.98 8.27
CA PRO A 59 -3.54 -20.98 8.73
C PRO A 59 -2.75 -21.50 9.94
N GLY A 60 -1.45 -21.18 9.97
CA GLY A 60 -0.55 -21.49 11.07
C GLY A 60 0.67 -20.58 11.04
N PHE A 61 1.54 -20.70 12.04
CA PHE A 61 2.78 -19.93 12.07
C PHE A 61 3.74 -20.42 11.00
N LEU A 62 4.30 -19.48 10.24
CA LEU A 62 5.32 -19.78 9.24
C LEU A 62 6.64 -20.10 9.93
N GLU A 63 7.25 -21.22 9.56
CA GLU A 63 8.59 -21.59 10.07
C GLU A 63 9.64 -20.57 9.60
N ALA A 64 9.52 -20.07 8.37
CA ALA A 64 10.42 -19.08 7.78
C ALA A 64 10.53 -17.76 8.58
N THR A 65 9.58 -17.46 9.46
CA THR A 65 9.62 -16.26 10.31
C THR A 65 9.79 -16.57 11.80
N ARG A 66 10.17 -17.80 12.17
CA ARG A 66 10.42 -18.18 13.57
C ARG A 66 11.50 -17.31 14.22
N SER A 67 12.62 -17.13 13.54
CA SER A 67 13.75 -16.35 14.06
C SER A 67 13.38 -14.91 14.41
N VAL A 68 12.42 -14.31 13.68
CA VAL A 68 11.90 -12.96 13.98
C VAL A 68 10.98 -12.95 15.20
N ARG A 69 10.24 -14.04 15.44
CA ARG A 69 9.34 -14.16 16.60
C ARG A 69 10.10 -14.45 17.90
N GLU A 70 11.21 -15.17 17.80
CA GLU A 70 12.02 -15.62 18.94
C GLU A 70 13.21 -14.69 19.21
N SER A 71 13.44 -13.66 18.39
CA SER A 71 14.50 -12.67 18.64
C SER A 71 14.05 -11.55 19.57
N ASP A 72 15.00 -10.95 20.28
CA ASP A 72 14.77 -9.77 21.11
C ASP A 72 14.86 -8.51 20.24
N TRP A 73 13.72 -7.94 19.88
CA TRP A 73 13.63 -6.69 19.13
C TRP A 73 12.43 -5.86 19.59
N ARG A 74 12.50 -4.56 19.32
CA ARG A 74 11.41 -3.61 19.56
C ARG A 74 11.25 -2.70 18.36
N VAL A 75 10.02 -2.20 18.17
CA VAL A 75 9.75 -1.12 17.20
C VAL A 75 10.48 0.16 17.62
N VAL A 76 10.63 1.09 16.67
CA VAL A 76 11.15 2.43 16.95
C VAL A 76 10.25 3.12 17.99
N PRO A 77 10.80 3.87 18.97
CA PRO A 77 10.01 4.59 19.95
C PRO A 77 8.97 5.50 19.29
N PRO A 78 7.77 5.64 19.89
CA PRO A 78 6.77 6.57 19.36
C PRO A 78 7.29 8.00 19.48
N PRO A 79 6.91 8.90 18.55
CA PRO A 79 7.13 10.33 18.74
C PRO A 79 6.33 10.83 19.96
N ALA A 80 6.81 11.90 20.60
CA ALA A 80 6.24 12.41 21.86
C ALA A 80 4.76 12.82 21.80
N ALA A 81 4.24 13.07 20.60
CA ALA A 81 2.87 13.49 20.36
C ALA A 81 1.92 12.34 19.97
N LEU A 82 2.38 11.08 20.03
CA LEU A 82 1.57 9.88 19.83
C LEU A 82 1.41 9.08 21.11
#